data_AF-A0A7D5XCD9-F1
#
_entry.id   AF-A0A7D5XCD9-F1
#
_cell.length_a   1.000
_cell.length_b   1.000
_cell.length_c   1.000
_cell.angle_alpha   90.00
_cell.angle_beta   90.00
_cell.angle_gamma   90.00
#
_symmetry.space_group_name_H-M   'P 1'
#
loop_
_entity.id
_entity.type
_entity.pdbx_description
1 polymer ?
#
loop_
_entity_poly.entity_id
_entity_poly.type
_entity_poly.pdbx_seq_one_letter_code
_entity_poly.pdbx_strand_id
1 'polypeptide(L)'
;MIMLLSLLSLPVYGSDNSSPKAVIVRVNIKNNIFTVLERNIVYGYPPEHFVQWQDFKIKLLSENGVIEEYGVIDPRIRFYETLPGGNPEGFGARMVDEANLTLIFPFNSNLTEVSVNNYTSGAELVKADLKNMIAGFCSQNKNDSDCTGVAVEPRGTPAAPPDFAPLTGLLVIIALVALGLWQLKRRK
;
A
#
# COMPACT_ATOMS: atom_id res chain seq x y z
N MET A 1 -20.48 -15.57 -61.14
CA MET A 1 -19.16 -15.30 -60.54
C MET A 1 -19.37 -15.14 -59.04
N ILE A 2 -19.23 -16.24 -58.29
CA ILE A 2 -19.50 -16.30 -56.84
C ILE A 2 -18.17 -16.04 -56.14
N MET A 3 -18.04 -14.88 -55.50
CA MET A 3 -16.84 -14.47 -54.78
C MET A 3 -16.91 -15.07 -53.37
N LEU A 4 -16.19 -16.18 -53.17
CA LEU A 4 -16.08 -16.87 -51.89
C LEU A 4 -15.18 -16.04 -50.96
N LEU A 5 -15.79 -15.28 -50.04
CA LEU A 5 -15.08 -14.49 -49.05
C LEU A 5 -14.59 -15.42 -47.92
N SER A 6 -13.34 -15.88 -48.05
CA SER A 6 -12.69 -16.71 -47.04
C SER A 6 -12.35 -15.86 -45.81
N LEU A 7 -13.12 -16.05 -44.73
CA LEU A 7 -12.85 -15.50 -43.41
C LEU A 7 -11.59 -16.15 -42.84
N LEU A 8 -10.43 -15.55 -43.10
CA LEU A 8 -9.18 -15.85 -42.39
C LEU A 8 -9.35 -15.40 -40.93
N SER A 9 -9.67 -16.35 -40.05
CA SER A 9 -9.58 -16.17 -38.61
C SER A 9 -8.12 -15.96 -38.25
N LEU A 10 -7.72 -14.71 -38.04
CA LEU A 10 -6.40 -14.41 -37.50
C LEU A 10 -6.29 -15.05 -36.11
N PRO A 11 -5.20 -15.78 -35.79
CA PRO A 11 -4.96 -16.23 -34.43
C PRO A 11 -4.86 -14.99 -33.54
N VAL A 12 -5.78 -14.89 -32.57
CA VAL A 12 -5.65 -13.96 -31.46
C VAL A 12 -4.44 -14.44 -30.66
N TYR A 13 -3.28 -13.83 -30.88
CA TYR A 13 -2.15 -14.01 -30.01
C TYR A 13 -2.57 -13.52 -28.62
N GLY A 14 -2.75 -14.44 -27.69
CA GLY A 14 -2.86 -14.10 -26.28
C GLY A 14 -1.60 -13.33 -25.91
N SER A 15 -1.77 -12.09 -25.45
CA SER A 15 -0.68 -11.33 -24.84
C SER A 15 -0.16 -12.14 -23.68
N ASP A 16 1.01 -12.75 -23.85
CA ASP A 16 1.71 -13.46 -22.78
C ASP A 16 2.12 -12.40 -21.74
N ASN A 17 1.25 -12.15 -20.77
CA ASN A 17 1.47 -11.20 -19.68
C ASN A 17 2.42 -11.80 -18.61
N SER A 18 3.40 -12.61 -19.04
CA SER A 18 4.39 -13.27 -18.17
C SER A 18 5.56 -12.35 -17.78
N SER A 19 5.42 -11.04 -18.03
CA SER A 19 6.44 -10.08 -17.65
C SER A 19 6.59 -10.05 -16.13
N PRO A 20 7.84 -9.99 -15.62
CA PRO A 20 8.09 -9.87 -14.18
C PRO A 20 7.44 -8.59 -13.66
N LYS A 21 7.06 -8.64 -12.38
CA LYS A 21 6.40 -7.53 -11.69
C LYS A 21 7.08 -7.30 -10.36
N ALA A 22 7.14 -6.03 -9.97
CA ALA A 22 7.67 -5.60 -8.70
C ALA A 22 6.64 -4.78 -7.95
N VAL A 23 6.59 -4.97 -6.64
CA VAL A 23 5.84 -4.12 -5.72
C VAL A 23 6.83 -3.11 -5.14
N ILE A 24 6.42 -1.84 -5.13
CA ILE A 24 7.17 -0.72 -4.57
C ILE A 24 6.41 -0.18 -3.37
N VAL A 25 7.10 -0.07 -2.23
CA VAL A 25 6.58 0.59 -1.03
C VAL A 25 7.57 1.65 -0.59
N ARG A 26 7.11 2.92 -0.53
CA ARG A 26 7.93 4.03 -0.04
C ARG A 26 7.55 4.37 1.39
N VAL A 27 8.55 4.49 2.23
CA VAL A 27 8.41 4.84 3.64
C VAL A 27 9.25 6.08 3.93
N ASN A 28 8.68 7.08 4.59
CA ASN A 28 9.42 8.20 5.16
C ASN A 28 9.75 7.89 6.62
N ILE A 29 10.99 8.13 7.00
CA ILE A 29 11.45 8.05 8.38
C ILE A 29 11.76 9.47 8.80
N LYS A 30 11.05 10.00 9.81
CA LYS A 30 11.28 11.34 10.35
C LYS A 30 11.21 11.31 11.86
N ASN A 31 12.30 11.71 12.53
CA ASN A 31 12.39 11.69 14.00
C ASN A 31 12.03 10.32 14.61
N ASN A 32 12.50 9.23 13.98
CA ASN A 32 12.18 7.83 14.31
C ASN A 32 10.71 7.41 14.09
N ILE A 33 9.88 8.25 13.47
CA ILE A 33 8.51 7.90 13.07
C ILE A 33 8.53 7.43 11.63
N PHE A 34 7.96 6.25 11.37
CA PHE A 34 7.90 5.64 10.06
C PHE A 34 6.50 5.82 9.47
N THR A 35 6.42 6.37 8.27
CA THR A 35 5.15 6.66 7.58
C THR A 35 5.17 6.09 6.18
N VAL A 36 4.16 5.29 5.82
CA VAL A 36 3.98 4.79 4.46
C VAL A 36 3.54 5.95 3.57
N LEU A 37 4.31 6.24 2.53
CA LEU A 37 4.02 7.30 1.55
C LEU A 37 3.26 6.77 0.34
N GLU A 38 3.73 5.66 -0.23
CA GLU A 38 3.27 5.14 -1.52
C GLU A 38 3.32 3.62 -1.53
N ARG A 39 2.38 3.00 -2.25
CA ARG A 39 2.34 1.58 -2.59
C ARG A 39 1.99 1.48 -4.08
N ASN A 40 2.77 0.74 -4.86
CA ASN A 40 2.54 0.61 -6.29
C ASN A 40 3.01 -0.76 -6.82
N ILE A 41 2.46 -1.19 -7.95
CA ILE A 41 2.88 -2.39 -8.69
C ILE A 41 3.31 -1.94 -10.08
N VAL A 42 4.51 -2.32 -10.48
CA VAL A 42 5.07 -2.01 -11.79
C VAL A 42 5.55 -3.27 -12.48
N TYR A 43 5.51 -3.29 -13.82
CA TYR A 43 6.19 -4.33 -14.59
C TYR A 43 7.69 -4.05 -14.60
N GLY A 44 8.49 -5.07 -14.28
CA GLY A 44 9.94 -4.99 -14.16
C GLY A 44 10.51 -6.01 -13.19
N TYR A 45 11.84 -6.15 -13.21
CA TYR A 45 12.56 -7.03 -12.28
C TYR A 45 12.85 -6.27 -10.98
N PRO A 46 12.49 -6.83 -9.80
CA PRO A 46 12.95 -6.30 -8.53
C PRO A 46 14.49 -6.49 -8.43
N PRO A 47 15.19 -5.61 -7.69
CA PRO A 47 16.61 -5.81 -7.41
C PRO A 47 16.81 -7.06 -6.53
N GLU A 48 17.96 -7.70 -6.67
CA GLU A 48 18.36 -8.77 -5.75
C GLU A 48 18.84 -8.16 -4.41
N HIS A 49 18.31 -8.66 -3.30
CA HIS A 49 18.65 -8.17 -1.95
C HIS A 49 19.77 -9.01 -1.33
N PHE A 50 21.04 -8.63 -1.53
CA PHE A 50 22.21 -9.35 -0.98
C PHE A 50 22.84 -8.71 0.27
N VAL A 51 22.22 -7.70 0.86
CA VAL A 51 22.90 -6.87 1.88
C VAL A 51 23.07 -7.61 3.21
N GLN A 52 24.31 -7.69 3.70
CA GLN A 52 24.67 -8.35 4.96
C GLN A 52 24.54 -7.44 6.20
N TRP A 53 24.45 -6.12 6.03
CA TRP A 53 24.26 -5.15 7.13
C TRP A 53 22.79 -4.79 7.29
N GLN A 54 22.26 -4.93 8.51
CA GLN A 54 20.83 -4.93 8.76
C GLN A 54 20.50 -4.08 9.99
N ASP A 55 20.10 -2.83 9.76
CA ASP A 55 19.54 -1.98 10.82
C ASP A 55 18.03 -2.22 10.95
N PHE A 56 17.39 -2.49 9.81
CA PHE A 56 15.99 -2.89 9.73
C PHE A 56 15.87 -4.27 9.08
N LYS A 57 14.81 -4.95 9.48
CA LYS A 57 14.36 -6.24 8.97
C LYS A 57 13.04 -6.03 8.24
N ILE A 58 13.01 -6.36 6.96
CA ILE A 58 11.82 -6.27 6.12
C ILE A 58 11.19 -7.65 6.05
N LYS A 59 9.90 -7.76 6.34
CA LYS A 59 9.15 -9.02 6.21
C LYS A 59 8.04 -8.85 5.21
N LEU A 60 8.00 -9.76 4.24
CA LEU A 60 6.89 -9.92 3.31
C LEU A 60 5.96 -10.99 3.86
N LEU A 61 4.69 -10.65 4.09
CA LEU A 61 3.76 -11.52 4.81
C LEU A 61 2.54 -11.88 3.95
N SER A 62 2.15 -13.14 4.03
CA SER A 62 0.89 -13.69 3.54
C SER A 62 -0.02 -14.07 4.70
N GLU A 63 -1.24 -14.52 4.39
CA GLU A 63 -2.12 -15.11 5.40
C GLU A 63 -1.55 -16.39 6.03
N ASN A 64 -0.64 -17.08 5.32
CA ASN A 64 0.02 -18.29 5.80
C ASN A 64 1.32 -18.02 6.57
N GLY A 65 1.71 -16.75 6.74
CA GLY A 65 2.94 -16.35 7.43
C GLY A 65 3.96 -15.64 6.52
N VAL A 66 5.23 -15.65 6.93
CA VAL A 66 6.33 -14.94 6.24
C VAL A 66 6.65 -15.64 4.92
N ILE A 67 6.57 -14.89 3.82
CA ILE A 67 7.01 -15.32 2.49
C ILE A 67 8.52 -15.17 2.38
N GLU A 68 9.02 -13.99 2.76
CA GLU A 68 10.43 -13.62 2.61
C GLU A 68 10.81 -12.62 3.69
N GLU A 69 12.08 -12.65 4.09
CA GLU A 69 12.68 -11.72 5.02
C GLU A 69 14.06 -11.30 4.50
N TYR A 70 14.36 -9.99 4.54
CA TYR A 70 15.67 -9.47 4.22
C TYR A 70 16.00 -8.24 5.06
N GLY A 71 17.29 -7.94 5.19
CA GLY A 71 17.76 -6.78 5.92
C GLY A 71 18.03 -5.58 5.04
N VAL A 72 17.86 -4.39 5.60
CA VAL A 72 18.24 -3.13 4.95
C VAL A 72 18.98 -2.21 5.94
N ILE A 73 19.89 -1.43 5.41
CA ILE A 73 20.60 -0.38 6.16
C ILE A 73 19.65 0.80 6.38
N ASP A 74 19.75 1.45 7.54
CA ASP A 74 18.99 2.65 7.83
C ASP A 74 19.38 3.77 6.84
N PRO A 75 18.46 4.24 5.97
CA PRO A 75 18.80 5.24 4.96
C PRO A 75 19.09 6.62 5.56
N ARG A 76 18.99 6.80 6.87
CA ARG A 76 19.44 8.00 7.59
C ARG A 76 20.94 8.01 7.84
N ILE A 77 21.62 6.86 7.72
CA ILE A 77 23.07 6.80 7.83
C ILE A 77 23.68 7.38 6.54
N ARG A 78 24.50 8.42 6.70
CA ARG A 78 25.26 9.06 5.62
C ARG A 78 26.74 8.86 5.91
N PHE A 79 27.43 8.22 4.96
CA PHE A 79 28.88 8.07 4.99
C PHE A 79 29.54 9.26 4.30
N TYR A 80 30.63 9.74 4.87
CA TYR A 80 31.42 10.86 4.37
C TYR A 80 32.88 10.45 4.30
N GLU A 81 33.55 10.79 3.20
CA GLU A 81 35.00 10.59 3.02
C GLU A 81 35.83 11.62 3.79
N THR A 82 35.23 12.75 4.19
CA THR A 82 35.91 13.80 4.94
C THR A 82 34.94 14.44 5.91
N LEU A 83 35.27 14.43 7.20
CA LEU A 83 34.48 15.10 8.22
C LEU A 83 34.61 16.63 8.10
N PRO A 84 33.51 17.40 8.27
CA PRO A 84 33.59 18.85 8.40
C PRO A 84 34.51 19.21 9.58
N GLY A 85 35.64 19.86 9.30
CA GLY A 85 36.70 20.10 10.30
C GLY A 85 38.09 19.61 9.89
N GLY A 86 38.23 18.95 8.74
CA GLY A 86 39.52 18.84 8.04
C GLY A 86 40.48 17.79 8.57
N ASN A 87 40.00 16.69 9.16
CA ASN A 87 40.83 15.50 9.31
C ASN A 87 40.78 14.70 8.00
N PRO A 88 41.86 14.67 7.19
CA PRO A 88 41.87 14.02 5.89
C PRO A 88 41.91 12.48 5.95
N GLU A 89 41.86 11.88 7.15
CA GLU A 89 42.03 10.43 7.36
C GLU A 89 40.78 9.73 7.94
N GLY A 90 39.63 10.39 8.03
CA GLY A 90 38.45 9.83 8.70
C GLY A 90 37.27 9.53 7.78
N PHE A 91 36.94 8.24 7.60
CA PHE A 91 35.58 7.84 7.22
C PHE A 91 34.62 8.23 8.36
N GLY A 92 33.71 9.15 8.09
CA GLY A 92 32.69 9.58 9.03
C GLY A 92 31.33 8.98 8.70
N ALA A 93 30.52 8.67 9.71
CA ALA A 93 29.09 8.41 9.54
C ALA A 93 28.30 9.43 10.36
N ARG A 94 27.26 10.03 9.77
CA ARG A 94 26.29 10.87 10.48
C ARG A 94 24.90 10.34 10.22
N MET A 95 24.08 10.37 11.27
CA MET A 95 22.65 10.12 11.14
C MET A 95 21.91 11.43 10.86
N VAL A 96 21.04 11.42 9.85
CA VAL A 96 20.11 12.53 9.59
C VAL A 96 18.74 12.24 10.21
N ASP A 97 17.96 13.28 10.51
CA ASP A 97 16.66 13.11 11.16
C ASP A 97 15.57 12.60 10.22
N GLU A 98 15.75 12.78 8.92
CA GLU A 98 14.78 12.43 7.88
C GLU A 98 15.41 11.72 6.68
N ALA A 99 14.82 10.61 6.24
CA ALA A 99 15.19 9.91 5.02
C ALA A 99 14.02 9.10 4.45
N ASN A 100 14.08 8.79 3.15
CA ASN A 100 13.13 7.89 2.51
C ASN A 100 13.76 6.50 2.30
N LEU A 101 13.00 5.47 2.67
CA LEU A 101 13.28 4.07 2.41
C LEU A 101 12.37 3.61 1.27
N THR A 102 12.94 3.06 0.20
CA THR A 102 12.18 2.45 -0.89
C THR A 102 12.38 0.95 -0.83
N LEU A 103 11.30 0.22 -0.60
CA LEU A 103 11.26 -1.24 -0.61
C LEU A 103 10.75 -1.69 -1.97
N ILE A 104 11.49 -2.58 -2.62
CA ILE A 104 11.13 -3.13 -3.93
C ILE A 104 11.28 -4.64 -3.84
N PHE A 105 10.22 -5.38 -4.12
CA PHE A 105 10.23 -6.85 -4.02
C PHE A 105 9.36 -7.50 -5.09
N PRO A 106 9.56 -8.79 -5.40
CA PRO A 106 8.76 -9.49 -6.39
C PRO A 106 7.27 -9.41 -6.10
N PHE A 107 6.47 -9.24 -7.14
CA PHE A 107 5.02 -9.38 -7.02
C PHE A 107 4.67 -10.82 -6.61
N ASN A 108 3.81 -10.94 -5.60
CA ASN A 108 3.23 -12.20 -5.19
C ASN A 108 1.75 -11.94 -4.88
N SER A 109 0.85 -12.68 -5.51
CA SER A 109 -0.59 -12.51 -5.38
C SER A 109 -1.13 -12.87 -3.99
N ASN A 110 -0.38 -13.64 -3.20
CA ASN A 110 -0.70 -13.97 -1.80
C ASN A 110 -0.13 -12.96 -0.80
N LEU A 111 0.56 -11.93 -1.27
CA LEU A 111 1.12 -10.91 -0.41
C LEU A 111 0.00 -10.05 0.18
N THR A 112 0.01 -9.95 1.51
CA THR A 112 -0.98 -9.16 2.26
C THR A 112 -0.39 -7.89 2.85
N GLU A 113 0.92 -7.87 3.01
CA GLU A 113 1.59 -7.06 4.01
C GLU A 113 3.08 -6.92 3.70
N VAL A 114 3.62 -5.74 3.99
CA VAL A 114 5.04 -5.61 4.29
C VAL A 114 5.21 -4.91 5.64
N SER A 115 6.09 -5.45 6.48
CA SER A 115 6.47 -4.84 7.76
C SER A 115 7.94 -4.45 7.75
N VAL A 116 8.24 -3.29 8.37
CA VAL A 116 9.59 -2.85 8.69
C VAL A 116 9.76 -3.00 10.19
N ASN A 117 10.74 -3.80 10.60
CA ASN A 117 11.04 -4.09 11.99
C ASN A 117 12.44 -3.60 12.35
N ASN A 118 12.63 -3.18 13.59
CA ASN A 118 13.97 -2.97 14.12
C ASN A 118 14.71 -4.31 14.16
N TYR A 119 15.92 -4.37 13.60
CA TYR A 119 16.64 -5.65 13.46
C TYR A 119 16.97 -6.27 14.83
N THR A 120 17.47 -5.45 15.76
CA THR A 120 17.93 -5.89 17.09
C THR A 120 16.79 -6.32 18.02
N SER A 121 15.76 -5.48 18.15
CA SER A 121 14.66 -5.71 19.09
C SER A 121 13.52 -6.54 18.50
N GLY A 122 13.44 -6.65 17.17
CA GLY A 122 12.32 -7.26 16.46
C GLY A 122 11.03 -6.41 16.45
N ALA A 123 11.00 -5.26 17.14
CA ALA A 123 9.84 -4.40 17.23
C ALA A 123 9.39 -3.91 15.85
N GLU A 124 8.09 -3.98 15.57
CA GLU A 124 7.50 -3.42 14.35
C GLU A 124 7.54 -1.89 14.41
N LEU A 125 8.12 -1.27 13.37
CA LEU A 125 8.27 0.18 13.24
C LEU A 125 7.17 0.75 12.34
N VAL A 126 6.85 0.05 11.25
CA VAL A 126 5.72 0.37 10.37
C VAL A 126 5.26 -0.87 9.63
N LYS A 127 4.00 -0.81 9.22
CA LYS A 127 3.27 -1.84 8.53
C LYS A 127 2.51 -1.24 7.35
N ALA A 128 2.53 -1.90 6.20
CA ALA A 128 1.80 -1.48 5.02
C ALA A 128 0.91 -2.63 4.51
N ASP A 129 -0.40 -2.44 4.60
CA ASP A 129 -1.40 -3.35 4.01
C ASP A 129 -1.34 -3.27 2.48
N LEU A 130 -1.21 -4.42 1.83
CA LEU A 130 -1.12 -4.55 0.37
C LEU A 130 -2.33 -5.25 -0.25
N LYS A 131 -3.27 -5.79 0.55
CA LYS A 131 -4.38 -6.63 0.07
C LYS A 131 -5.19 -5.94 -1.03
N ASN A 132 -5.67 -4.72 -0.75
CA ASN A 132 -6.50 -3.96 -1.69
C ASN A 132 -5.76 -3.57 -2.97
N MET A 133 -4.45 -3.31 -2.86
CA MET A 133 -3.62 -2.96 -4.02
C MET A 133 -3.44 -4.18 -4.93
N ILE A 134 -3.10 -5.34 -4.35
CA ILE A 134 -2.92 -6.60 -5.09
C ILE A 134 -4.25 -7.03 -5.73
N ALA A 135 -5.35 -7.03 -4.97
CA ALA A 135 -6.68 -7.33 -5.50
C ALA A 135 -7.09 -6.36 -6.61
N GLY A 136 -6.81 -5.07 -6.44
CA GLY A 136 -7.04 -4.04 -7.44
C GLY A 136 -6.30 -4.31 -8.75
N PHE A 137 -4.99 -4.60 -8.66
CA PHE A 137 -4.17 -4.96 -9.80
C PHE A 137 -4.68 -6.21 -10.53
N CYS A 138 -4.98 -7.29 -9.80
CA CYS A 138 -5.48 -8.52 -10.41
C CYS A 138 -6.89 -8.38 -11.00
N SER A 139 -7.73 -7.51 -10.44
CA SER A 139 -9.04 -7.22 -11.02
C SER A 139 -8.95 -6.51 -12.38
N GLN A 140 -7.89 -5.72 -12.59
CA GLN A 140 -7.62 -4.99 -13.82
C GLN A 140 -6.84 -5.83 -14.84
N ASN A 141 -6.05 -6.80 -14.36
CA ASN A 141 -5.17 -7.65 -15.17
C ASN A 141 -5.58 -9.14 -15.08
N LYS A 142 -6.83 -9.46 -15.41
CA LYS A 142 -7.41 -10.82 -15.24
C LYS A 142 -6.68 -11.94 -15.99
N ASN A 143 -5.99 -11.60 -17.07
CA ASN A 143 -5.25 -12.55 -17.90
C ASN A 143 -3.77 -12.66 -17.47
N ASP A 144 -3.33 -11.94 -16.43
CA ASP A 144 -1.99 -12.08 -15.88
C ASP A 144 -1.88 -13.43 -15.16
N SER A 145 -0.83 -14.19 -15.47
CA SER A 145 -0.60 -15.53 -14.92
C SER A 145 -0.49 -15.52 -13.39
N ASP A 146 0.08 -14.45 -12.83
CA ASP A 146 0.33 -14.34 -11.39
C ASP A 146 -0.93 -13.97 -10.60
N CYS A 147 -2.00 -13.57 -11.31
CA CYS A 147 -3.30 -13.25 -10.73
C CYS A 147 -4.28 -14.43 -10.71
N THR A 148 -3.85 -15.60 -11.18
CA THR A 148 -4.67 -16.82 -11.11
C THR A 148 -4.83 -17.27 -9.65
N GLY A 149 -6.07 -17.40 -9.17
CA GLY A 149 -6.37 -17.84 -7.81
C GLY A 149 -6.50 -16.74 -6.75
N VAL A 150 -6.34 -15.46 -7.11
CA VAL A 150 -6.72 -14.37 -6.20
C VAL A 150 -8.24 -14.35 -6.10
N ALA A 151 -8.76 -14.65 -4.92
CA ALA A 151 -10.17 -14.41 -4.61
C ALA A 151 -10.40 -12.90 -4.75
N VAL A 152 -10.96 -12.48 -5.88
CA VAL A 152 -11.48 -11.13 -6.03
C VAL A 152 -12.66 -11.06 -5.07
N GLU A 153 -12.45 -10.51 -3.88
CA GLU A 153 -13.58 -10.14 -3.05
C GLU A 153 -14.49 -9.28 -3.92
N PRO A 154 -15.77 -9.65 -4.08
CA PRO A 154 -16.70 -8.89 -4.89
C PRO A 154 -16.64 -7.46 -4.37
N ARG A 155 -16.13 -6.55 -5.21
CA ARG A 155 -15.93 -5.14 -4.91
C ARG A 155 -17.18 -4.68 -4.18
N GLY A 156 -17.08 -4.54 -2.85
CA GLY A 156 -18.24 -4.34 -2.00
C GLY A 156 -19.06 -3.25 -2.64
N THR A 157 -20.30 -3.58 -3.04
CA THR A 157 -21.22 -2.62 -3.62
C THR A 157 -21.09 -1.36 -2.78
N PRO A 158 -20.72 -0.19 -3.35
CA PRO A 158 -20.52 1.02 -2.56
C PRO A 158 -21.68 1.10 -1.61
N ALA A 159 -21.39 1.04 -0.30
CA ALA A 159 -22.40 0.94 0.73
C ALA A 159 -23.47 1.96 0.36
N ALA A 160 -24.70 1.48 0.15
CA ALA A 160 -25.80 2.36 -0.20
C ALA A 160 -25.71 3.53 0.79
N PRO A 161 -25.74 4.79 0.31
CA PRO A 161 -25.71 5.93 1.22
C PRO A 161 -26.72 5.63 2.32
N PRO A 162 -26.35 5.81 3.61
CA PRO A 162 -27.24 5.44 4.71
C PRO A 162 -28.60 6.01 4.38
N ASP A 163 -29.60 5.13 4.31
CA ASP A 163 -30.98 5.54 4.16
C ASP A 163 -31.25 6.42 5.37
N PHE A 164 -31.13 7.74 5.16
CA PHE A 164 -31.55 8.74 6.11
C PHE A 164 -33.08 8.70 6.07
N ALA A 165 -33.64 7.64 6.66
CA ALA A 165 -35.02 7.60 7.07
C ALA A 165 -35.29 8.91 7.82
N PRO A 166 -36.35 9.66 7.49
CA PRO A 166 -36.51 11.05 7.92
C PRO A 166 -36.77 11.12 9.43
N LEU A 167 -35.69 11.20 10.23
CA LEU A 167 -35.74 11.67 11.62
C LEU A 167 -36.05 13.17 11.71
N THR A 168 -36.26 13.85 10.58
CA THR A 168 -36.69 15.24 10.50
C THR A 168 -38.12 15.47 11.00
N GLY A 169 -38.96 14.43 11.09
CA GLY A 169 -40.33 14.57 11.60
C GLY A 169 -40.42 14.84 13.11
N LEU A 170 -39.56 14.20 13.92
CA LEU A 170 -39.70 14.25 15.38
C LEU A 170 -39.19 15.57 16.00
N LEU A 171 -38.11 16.13 15.44
CA LEU A 171 -37.53 17.39 15.93
C LEU A 171 -38.42 18.60 15.66
N VAL A 172 -39.17 18.61 14.54
CA VAL A 172 -40.13 19.68 14.23
C VAL A 172 -41.30 19.67 15.21
N ILE A 173 -41.80 18.50 15.61
CA ILE A 173 -42.88 18.39 16.60
C ILE A 173 -42.41 18.88 17.98
N ILE A 174 -41.20 18.50 18.41
CA ILE A 174 -40.64 18.97 19.69
C ILE A 174 -40.46 20.50 19.67
N ALA A 175 -39.95 21.07 18.57
CA ALA A 175 -39.78 22.51 18.43
C ALA A 175 -41.14 23.25 18.47
N LEU A 176 -42.18 22.73 17.82
CA LEU A 176 -43.52 23.33 17.82
C LEU A 176 -44.20 23.26 19.20
N VAL A 177 -44.06 22.15 19.92
CA VAL A 177 -44.58 22.01 21.29
C VAL A 177 -43.85 22.95 22.25
N ALA A 178 -42.52 23.06 22.15
CA ALA A 178 -41.74 23.99 22.96
C ALA A 178 -42.12 25.46 22.69
N LEU A 179 -42.33 25.83 21.42
CA LEU A 179 -42.77 27.18 21.05
C LEU A 179 -44.17 27.50 21.58
N GLY A 180 -45.10 26.55 21.48
CA GLY A 180 -46.47 26.69 21.99
C GLY A 180 -46.53 26.88 23.50
N LEU A 181 -45.77 26.07 24.25
CA LEU A 181 -45.67 26.19 25.71
C LEU A 181 -45.05 27.53 26.15
N TRP A 182 -44.05 28.02 25.40
CA TRP A 182 -43.42 29.31 25.69
C TRP A 182 -44.37 30.50 25.47
N GLN A 183 -45.18 30.48 24.40
CA GLN A 183 -46.19 31.51 24.13
C GLN A 183 -47.30 31.52 25.20
N LEU A 184 -47.72 30.35 25.68
CA LEU A 184 -48.69 30.24 26.78
C LEU A 184 -48.16 30.81 28.10
N LYS A 185 -46.87 30.60 28.41
CA LYS A 185 -46.24 31.16 29.61
C LYS A 185 -46.14 32.70 29.58
N ARG A 186 -46.04 33.32 28.40
CA ARG A 186 -45.98 34.79 28.26
C ARG A 186 -47.34 35.50 28.36
N ARG A 187 -48.46 34.77 28.30
CA ARG A 187 -49.82 35.33 28.35
C ARG A 187 -50.48 35.28 29.73
N LYS A 188 -49.81 34.70 30.73
CA LYS A 188 -50.18 34.81 32.15
C LYS A 188 -49.23 35.80 32.81
#